data_AF-A0A0A8TMP1-F1
#
_entry.id   AF-A0A0A8TMP1-F1
#
_cell.length_a   1.000
_cell.length_b   1.000
_cell.length_c   1.000
_cell.angle_alpha   90.00
_cell.angle_beta   90.00
_cell.angle_gamma   90.00
#
_symmetry.space_group_name_H-M   'P 1'
#
loop_
_entity.id
_entity.type
_entity.pdbx_description
1 polymer ?
#
loop_
_entity_poly.entity_id
_entity_poly.type
_entity_poly.pdbx_seq_one_letter_code
_entity_poly.pdbx_strand_id
1 'polypeptide(L)'
;MKIKNILFLSIQLLSCVASAETITFKTQTIPSKYTNFSGTIPFIQGKDFEKINQQIQQELLADETSRIDFNSEQVYQDHDYLSIHIHLEIEGGRSYYREKYYVIDLKKKQFVTLPQILKKYQLSASQISSEIAKQLDPCIEQQKSAIAENCDSADLQYLYRDYAEDRKIIDLKKADGFYLNKDILGISFDAGPFSVPFEYNIKTKQLD
;
A
#
# COMPACT_ATOMS: atom_id res chain seq x y z
N MET A 1 -28.80 -64.17 32.48
CA MET A 1 -28.20 -62.83 32.70
C MET A 1 -27.51 -62.42 31.40
N LYS A 2 -27.92 -61.33 30.76
CA LYS A 2 -27.57 -60.98 29.36
C LYS A 2 -26.19 -60.32 29.29
N ILE A 3 -25.34 -60.82 28.40
CA ILE A 3 -24.04 -60.26 28.02
C ILE A 3 -24.30 -58.92 27.32
N LYS A 4 -23.72 -57.82 27.82
CA LYS A 4 -23.73 -56.51 27.14
C LYS A 4 -22.43 -56.38 26.34
N ASN A 5 -22.53 -56.52 25.01
CA ASN A 5 -21.49 -56.11 24.08
C ASN A 5 -21.43 -54.58 24.04
N ILE A 6 -20.28 -54.02 24.43
CA ILE A 6 -19.96 -52.61 24.22
C ILE A 6 -19.19 -52.53 22.91
N LEU A 7 -19.88 -52.06 21.87
CA LEU A 7 -19.29 -51.77 20.56
C LEU A 7 -18.51 -50.45 20.69
N PHE A 8 -17.18 -50.52 20.73
CA PHE A 8 -16.31 -49.35 20.62
C PHE A 8 -16.30 -48.89 19.15
N LEU A 9 -17.04 -47.82 18.86
CA LEU A 9 -17.00 -47.14 17.57
C LEU A 9 -15.78 -46.20 17.56
N SER A 10 -14.64 -46.68 17.08
CA SER A 10 -13.46 -45.85 16.81
C SER A 10 -13.75 -44.91 15.64
N ILE A 11 -14.13 -43.67 15.94
CA ILE A 11 -14.21 -42.58 14.97
C ILE A 11 -12.77 -42.29 14.53
N GLN A 12 -12.38 -42.80 13.35
CA GLN A 12 -11.18 -42.34 12.67
C GLN A 12 -11.41 -40.89 12.25
N LEU A 13 -10.85 -39.96 13.03
CA LEU A 13 -10.65 -38.58 12.62
C LEU A 13 -9.64 -38.59 11.47
N LEU A 14 -10.15 -38.72 10.24
CA LEU A 14 -9.44 -38.33 9.03
C LEU A 14 -9.22 -36.82 9.12
N SER A 15 -8.09 -36.43 9.69
CA SER A 15 -7.57 -35.08 9.59
C SER A 15 -7.26 -34.81 8.12
N CYS A 16 -8.23 -34.27 7.39
CA CYS A 16 -7.98 -33.54 6.16
C CYS A 16 -7.05 -32.38 6.53
N VAL A 17 -5.74 -32.60 6.41
CA VAL A 17 -4.77 -31.52 6.27
C VAL A 17 -5.08 -30.88 4.92
N ALA A 18 -6.07 -29.98 4.91
CA ALA A 18 -6.26 -29.03 3.84
C ALA A 18 -4.96 -28.23 3.78
N SER A 19 -4.08 -28.55 2.83
CA SER A 19 -2.90 -27.74 2.58
C SER A 19 -3.39 -26.34 2.32
N ALA A 20 -3.05 -25.41 3.22
CA ALA A 20 -3.38 -24.01 3.03
C ALA A 20 -2.82 -23.58 1.67
N GLU A 21 -3.67 -22.97 0.84
CA GLU A 21 -3.26 -22.45 -0.44
C GLU A 21 -2.14 -21.43 -0.22
N THR A 22 -0.96 -21.69 -0.76
CA THR A 22 0.19 -20.80 -0.57
C THR A 22 0.09 -19.66 -1.56
N ILE A 23 -0.28 -18.48 -1.07
CA ILE A 23 -0.31 -17.24 -1.86
C ILE A 23 1.06 -16.58 -1.76
N THR A 24 1.71 -16.33 -2.89
CA THR A 24 3.08 -15.81 -2.94
C THR A 24 3.15 -14.59 -3.86
N PHE A 25 3.70 -13.49 -3.36
CA PHE A 25 4.10 -12.38 -4.20
C PHE A 25 5.35 -12.72 -5.00
N LYS A 26 5.35 -12.32 -6.28
CA LYS A 26 6.49 -12.34 -7.18
C LYS A 26 6.49 -11.06 -8.00
N THR A 27 7.57 -10.84 -8.71
CA THR A 27 7.63 -9.84 -9.78
C THR A 27 7.70 -10.55 -11.12
N GLN A 28 7.20 -9.88 -12.17
CA GLN A 28 7.29 -10.31 -13.55
C GLN A 28 7.91 -9.21 -14.39
N THR A 29 8.92 -9.55 -15.18
CA THR A 29 9.51 -8.62 -16.16
C THR A 29 8.44 -8.19 -17.16
N ILE A 30 8.43 -6.90 -17.47
CA ILE A 30 7.49 -6.35 -18.45
C ILE A 30 7.72 -7.01 -19.82
N PRO A 31 6.66 -7.49 -20.49
CA PRO A 31 6.80 -8.09 -21.81
C PRO A 31 7.33 -7.09 -22.85
N SER A 32 8.25 -7.54 -23.71
CA SER A 32 8.91 -6.69 -24.72
C SER A 32 7.98 -6.02 -25.75
N LYS A 33 6.71 -6.46 -25.84
CA LYS A 33 5.69 -5.81 -26.67
C LYS A 33 5.34 -4.39 -26.17
N TYR A 34 5.62 -4.09 -24.91
CA TYR A 34 5.41 -2.77 -24.33
C TYR A 34 6.71 -1.97 -24.38
N THR A 35 6.94 -1.26 -25.48
CA THR A 35 8.25 -0.63 -25.77
C THR A 35 8.57 0.60 -24.93
N ASN A 36 7.56 1.20 -24.28
CA ASN A 36 7.73 2.39 -23.42
C ASN A 36 7.90 2.03 -21.94
N PHE A 37 7.86 0.74 -21.59
CA PHE A 37 7.90 0.31 -20.21
C PHE A 37 9.08 -0.65 -19.96
N SER A 38 9.76 -0.50 -18.84
CA SER A 38 10.87 -1.37 -18.41
C SER A 38 10.73 -1.79 -16.95
N GLY A 39 11.60 -2.70 -16.52
CA GLY A 39 11.61 -3.19 -15.14
C GLY A 39 10.62 -4.33 -14.89
N THR A 40 10.01 -4.34 -13.71
CA THR A 40 9.14 -5.43 -13.23
C THR A 40 7.84 -4.93 -12.60
N ILE A 41 6.76 -5.66 -12.83
CA ILE A 41 5.43 -5.43 -12.25
C ILE A 41 5.05 -6.55 -11.26
N PRO A 42 4.10 -6.31 -10.34
CA PRO A 42 3.66 -7.33 -9.39
C PRO A 42 2.98 -8.51 -10.08
N PHE A 43 3.21 -9.71 -9.54
CA PHE A 43 2.50 -10.92 -9.90
C PHE A 43 2.21 -11.76 -8.66
N ILE A 44 0.93 -12.05 -8.41
CA ILE A 44 0.50 -12.83 -7.26
C ILE A 44 0.25 -14.26 -7.73
N GLN A 45 1.07 -15.19 -7.24
CA GLN A 45 0.88 -16.61 -7.48
C GLN A 45 -0.11 -17.16 -6.44
N GLY A 46 -1.27 -17.58 -6.93
CA GLY A 46 -2.33 -18.19 -6.13
C GLY A 46 -3.54 -18.50 -7.03
N LYS A 47 -4.40 -19.41 -6.59
CA LYS A 47 -5.65 -19.73 -7.26
C LYS A 47 -6.54 -18.49 -7.28
N ASP A 48 -7.18 -18.23 -8.41
CA ASP A 48 -8.12 -17.11 -8.62
C ASP A 48 -7.52 -15.69 -8.45
N PHE A 49 -6.19 -15.54 -8.45
CA PHE A 49 -5.52 -14.21 -8.48
C PHE A 49 -5.27 -13.68 -9.89
N GLU A 50 -5.54 -14.46 -10.94
CA GLU A 50 -5.33 -14.07 -12.34
C GLU A 50 -6.01 -12.75 -12.68
N LYS A 51 -7.26 -12.55 -12.21
CA LYS A 51 -8.01 -11.32 -12.46
C LYS A 51 -7.36 -10.10 -11.80
N ILE A 52 -6.84 -10.24 -10.58
CA ILE A 52 -6.10 -9.16 -9.91
C ILE A 52 -4.84 -8.83 -10.69
N ASN A 53 -4.06 -9.84 -11.07
CA ASN A 53 -2.83 -9.64 -11.85
C ASN A 53 -3.11 -8.93 -13.18
N GLN A 54 -4.18 -9.33 -13.89
CA GLN A 54 -4.62 -8.66 -15.11
C GLN A 54 -5.03 -7.20 -14.87
N GLN A 55 -5.74 -6.91 -13.77
CA GLN A 55 -6.13 -5.54 -13.42
C GLN A 55 -4.90 -4.66 -13.12
N ILE A 56 -3.96 -5.14 -12.31
CA ILE A 56 -2.70 -4.43 -12.03
C ILE A 56 -1.95 -4.15 -13.34
N GLN A 57 -1.78 -5.17 -14.18
CA GLN A 57 -1.08 -5.01 -15.45
C GLN A 57 -1.76 -4.00 -16.37
N GLN A 58 -3.09 -4.07 -16.52
CA GLN A 58 -3.84 -3.13 -17.35
C GLN A 58 -3.69 -1.71 -16.83
N GLU A 59 -3.72 -1.52 -15.52
CA GLU A 59 -3.64 -0.19 -14.90
C GLU A 59 -2.24 0.42 -15.02
N LEU A 60 -1.18 -0.38 -14.81
CA LEU A 60 0.21 0.10 -14.89
C LEU A 60 0.65 0.38 -16.33
N LEU A 61 0.18 -0.42 -17.28
CA LEU A 61 0.61 -0.36 -18.68
C LEU A 61 -0.39 0.38 -19.57
N ALA A 62 -1.24 1.24 -18.99
CA ALA A 62 -2.26 2.00 -19.71
C ALA A 62 -1.72 3.24 -20.42
N ASP A 63 -0.70 3.91 -19.87
CA ASP A 63 -0.13 5.13 -20.45
C ASP A 63 0.95 4.81 -21.49
N GLU A 64 0.52 4.61 -22.73
CA GLU A 64 1.45 4.32 -23.82
C GLU A 64 2.29 5.54 -24.26
N THR A 65 2.18 6.70 -23.63
CA THR A 65 2.87 7.94 -24.06
C THR A 65 4.16 8.23 -23.30
N SER A 66 4.21 7.87 -22.02
CA SER A 66 5.35 8.12 -21.14
C SER A 66 6.28 6.90 -21.11
N ARG A 67 7.59 7.14 -21.00
CA ARG A 67 8.52 6.06 -20.68
C ARG A 67 8.57 5.87 -19.18
N ILE A 68 8.36 4.65 -18.70
CA ILE A 68 8.27 4.36 -17.27
C ILE A 68 9.09 3.11 -16.94
N ASP A 69 10.03 3.25 -16.01
CA ASP A 69 10.69 2.11 -15.37
C ASP A 69 9.96 1.75 -14.07
N PHE A 70 9.61 0.47 -13.93
CA PHE A 70 8.86 -0.04 -12.79
C PHE A 70 9.75 -0.91 -11.90
N ASN A 71 9.74 -0.65 -10.59
CA ASN A 71 10.26 -1.57 -9.59
C ASN A 71 9.16 -1.94 -8.59
N SER A 72 8.95 -3.23 -8.33
CA SER A 72 7.83 -3.73 -7.54
C SER A 72 8.31 -4.54 -6.34
N GLU A 73 7.73 -4.27 -5.17
CA GLU A 73 8.13 -4.89 -3.91
C GLU A 73 6.91 -5.29 -3.07
N GLN A 74 7.08 -6.35 -2.29
CA GLN A 74 6.11 -6.68 -1.24
C GLN A 74 6.46 -5.87 0.00
N VAL A 75 5.52 -5.01 0.44
CA VAL A 75 5.66 -4.28 1.71
C VAL A 75 5.36 -5.20 2.88
N TYR A 76 4.25 -5.94 2.80
CA TYR A 76 3.74 -6.72 3.91
C TYR A 76 2.79 -7.81 3.44
N GLN A 77 2.80 -8.95 4.12
CA GLN A 77 1.81 -10.00 3.93
C GLN A 77 1.49 -10.67 5.27
N ASP A 78 0.21 -10.83 5.57
CA ASP A 78 -0.30 -11.71 6.62
C ASP A 78 -1.37 -12.67 6.09
N HIS A 79 -2.17 -13.25 6.99
CA HIS A 79 -3.23 -14.17 6.62
C HIS A 79 -4.41 -13.49 5.89
N ASP A 80 -4.62 -12.20 6.12
CA ASP A 80 -5.78 -11.45 5.62
C ASP A 80 -5.40 -10.52 4.46
N TYR A 81 -4.20 -9.93 4.47
CA TYR A 81 -3.79 -8.90 3.54
C TYR A 81 -2.42 -9.13 2.90
N LEU A 82 -2.31 -8.68 1.65
CA LEU A 82 -1.05 -8.44 0.95
C LEU A 82 -1.00 -6.96 0.56
N SER A 83 0.10 -6.29 0.92
CA SER A 83 0.39 -4.92 0.56
C SER A 83 1.60 -4.88 -0.36
N ILE A 84 1.42 -4.26 -1.53
CA ILE A 84 2.41 -4.18 -2.61
C ILE A 84 2.73 -2.71 -2.85
N HIS A 85 4.00 -2.44 -3.09
CA HIS A 85 4.53 -1.14 -3.45
C HIS A 85 5.17 -1.24 -4.84
N ILE A 86 4.98 -0.19 -5.64
CA ILE A 86 5.56 -0.06 -6.96
C ILE A 86 6.13 1.34 -7.08
N HIS A 87 7.42 1.41 -7.33
CA HIS A 87 8.12 2.62 -7.70
C HIS A 87 8.07 2.80 -9.22
N LEU A 88 7.70 4.01 -9.66
CA LEU A 88 7.62 4.41 -11.05
C LEU A 88 8.60 5.56 -11.27
N GLU A 89 9.65 5.31 -12.05
CA GLU A 89 10.48 6.37 -12.62
C GLU A 89 9.94 6.73 -14.00
N ILE A 90 9.34 7.92 -14.11
CA ILE A 90 8.69 8.40 -15.34
C ILE A 90 9.65 9.37 -16.03
N GLU A 91 10.11 9.00 -17.23
CA GLU A 91 10.97 9.87 -18.04
C GLU A 91 10.14 10.97 -18.72
N GLY A 92 10.66 12.20 -18.70
CA GLY A 92 10.11 13.35 -19.39
C GLY A 92 11.15 14.44 -19.59
N GLY A 93 10.73 15.71 -19.63
CA GLY A 93 11.67 16.85 -19.61
C GLY A 93 12.52 16.93 -18.32
N ARG A 94 12.05 16.25 -17.25
CA ARG A 94 12.72 15.93 -15.98
C ARG A 94 12.20 14.55 -15.52
N SER A 95 12.95 13.81 -14.72
CA SER A 95 12.46 12.55 -14.11
C SER A 95 11.43 12.87 -13.03
N TYR A 96 10.35 12.08 -13.00
CA TYR A 96 9.36 12.09 -11.92
C TYR A 96 9.37 10.72 -11.25
N TYR A 97 9.26 10.72 -9.93
CA TYR A 97 9.21 9.53 -9.11
C TYR A 97 7.82 9.44 -8.48
N ARG A 98 7.14 8.32 -8.71
CA ARG A 98 5.79 8.08 -8.20
C ARG A 98 5.71 6.74 -7.51
N GLU A 99 5.00 6.73 -6.39
CA GLU A 99 4.78 5.53 -5.62
C GLU A 99 3.32 5.09 -5.77
N LYS A 100 3.13 3.84 -6.18
CA LYS A 100 1.81 3.23 -6.29
C LYS A 100 1.69 2.04 -5.34
N TYR A 101 0.53 1.93 -4.71
CA TYR A 101 0.29 0.92 -3.70
C TYR A 101 -0.98 0.12 -4.00
N TYR A 102 -0.91 -1.19 -3.77
CA TYR A 102 -2.06 -2.08 -3.82
C TYR A 102 -2.18 -2.82 -2.49
N VAL A 103 -3.33 -2.69 -1.83
CA VAL A 103 -3.69 -3.52 -0.67
C VAL A 103 -4.78 -4.50 -1.09
N ILE A 104 -4.56 -5.78 -0.86
CA ILE A 104 -5.39 -6.87 -1.37
C ILE A 104 -5.87 -7.72 -0.21
N ASP A 105 -7.18 -7.95 -0.12
CA ASP A 105 -7.79 -8.91 0.80
C ASP A 105 -7.58 -10.31 0.21
N LEU A 106 -6.75 -11.13 0.88
CA LEU A 106 -6.36 -12.46 0.39
C LEU A 106 -7.51 -13.47 0.43
N LYS A 107 -8.49 -13.28 1.32
CA LYS A 107 -9.67 -14.15 1.44
C LYS A 107 -10.70 -13.83 0.37
N LYS A 108 -10.96 -12.53 0.17
CA LYS A 108 -11.96 -12.06 -0.80
C LYS A 108 -11.40 -11.91 -2.21
N LYS A 109 -10.08 -11.95 -2.36
CA LYS A 109 -9.36 -11.81 -3.63
C LYS A 109 -9.77 -10.54 -4.37
N GLN A 110 -9.70 -9.41 -3.66
CA GLN A 110 -10.05 -8.09 -4.19
C GLN A 110 -9.15 -7.00 -3.62
N PHE A 111 -9.02 -5.89 -4.36
CA PHE A 111 -8.43 -4.68 -3.82
C PHE A 111 -9.25 -4.12 -2.65
N VAL A 112 -8.55 -3.61 -1.66
CA VAL A 112 -9.10 -2.94 -0.50
C VAL A 112 -8.97 -1.45 -0.72
N THR A 113 -9.98 -0.69 -0.30
CA THR A 113 -9.94 0.77 -0.34
C THR A 113 -9.57 1.35 1.02
N LEU A 114 -8.95 2.54 1.04
CA LEU A 114 -8.61 3.23 2.27
C LEU A 114 -9.83 3.39 3.21
N PRO A 115 -11.04 3.80 2.76
CA PRO A 115 -12.23 3.84 3.62
C PRO A 115 -12.59 2.50 4.28
N GLN A 116 -12.35 1.37 3.60
CA GLN A 116 -12.59 0.05 4.20
C GLN A 116 -11.61 -0.24 5.33
N ILE A 117 -10.33 0.13 5.18
CA ILE A 117 -9.31 0.01 6.22
C ILE A 117 -9.63 0.92 7.41
N LEU A 118 -9.94 2.20 7.16
CA LEU A 118 -10.31 3.15 8.22
C LEU A 118 -11.50 2.64 9.03
N LYS A 119 -12.52 2.10 8.35
CA LYS A 119 -13.68 1.49 9.00
C LYS A 119 -13.32 0.25 9.82
N LYS A 120 -12.48 -0.65 9.28
CA LYS A 120 -12.04 -1.88 9.97
C LYS A 120 -11.34 -1.56 11.30
N TYR A 121 -10.44 -0.57 11.29
CA TYR A 121 -9.63 -0.21 12.45
C TYR A 121 -10.21 0.95 13.29
N GLN A 122 -11.42 1.41 12.96
CA GLN A 122 -12.08 2.52 13.65
C GLN A 122 -11.19 3.77 13.73
N LEU A 123 -10.57 4.11 12.60
CA LEU A 123 -9.71 5.27 12.43
C LEU A 123 -10.51 6.43 11.82
N SER A 124 -10.22 7.65 12.27
CA SER A 124 -10.83 8.85 11.67
C SER A 124 -9.90 9.46 10.63
N ALA A 125 -10.41 9.64 9.41
CA ALA A 125 -9.68 10.33 8.36
C ALA A 125 -9.22 11.73 8.79
N SER A 126 -10.10 12.47 9.50
CA SER A 126 -9.78 13.81 9.98
C SER A 126 -8.72 13.83 11.08
N GLN A 127 -8.65 12.79 11.92
CA GLN A 127 -7.61 12.68 12.94
C GLN A 127 -6.26 12.45 12.28
N ILE A 128 -6.18 11.53 11.31
CA ILE A 128 -4.93 11.25 10.61
C ILE A 128 -4.45 12.49 9.85
N SER A 129 -5.32 13.14 9.07
CA SER A 129 -4.97 14.41 8.41
C SER A 129 -4.53 15.49 9.40
N SER A 130 -5.13 15.56 10.59
CA SER A 130 -4.70 16.52 11.63
C SER A 130 -3.35 16.17 12.24
N GLU A 131 -2.99 14.88 12.37
CA GLU A 131 -1.67 14.48 12.83
C GLU A 131 -0.61 14.81 11.77
N ILE A 132 -0.92 14.58 10.49
CA ILE A 132 -0.02 14.96 9.37
C ILE A 132 0.20 16.47 9.38
N ALA A 133 -0.87 17.25 9.52
CA ALA A 133 -0.81 18.71 9.64
C ALA A 133 0.18 19.15 10.74
N LYS A 134 0.09 18.55 11.94
CA LYS A 134 0.96 18.88 13.07
C LYS A 134 2.43 18.58 12.80
N GLN A 135 2.76 17.58 11.98
CA GLN A 135 4.14 17.33 11.57
C GLN A 135 4.64 18.37 10.55
N LEU A 136 3.77 18.86 9.67
CA LEU A 136 4.13 19.81 8.61
C LEU A 136 4.11 21.28 9.05
N ASP A 137 3.18 21.66 9.93
CA ASP A 137 2.95 23.05 10.36
C ASP A 137 4.22 23.75 10.87
N PRO A 138 5.06 23.13 11.73
CA PRO A 138 6.29 23.77 12.19
C PRO A 138 7.24 24.15 11.04
N CYS A 139 7.31 23.33 9.99
CA CYS A 139 8.19 23.57 8.84
C CYS A 139 7.72 24.71 7.92
N ILE A 140 6.44 25.09 8.02
CA ILE A 140 5.88 26.20 7.26
C ILE A 140 5.87 27.48 8.10
N GLU A 141 5.54 27.38 9.39
CA GLU A 141 5.35 28.54 10.26
C GLU A 141 6.66 29.08 10.85
N GLN A 142 7.71 28.25 11.02
CA GLN A 142 8.98 28.64 11.64
C GLN A 142 9.99 29.32 10.71
N GLN A 143 9.57 29.87 9.56
CA GLN A 143 10.43 30.68 8.68
C GLN A 143 11.07 31.94 9.35
N LYS A 144 10.86 32.18 10.65
CA LYS A 144 11.40 33.35 11.37
C LYS A 144 12.49 33.07 12.41
N SER A 145 12.78 31.82 12.82
CA SER A 145 13.87 31.58 13.77
C SER A 145 14.32 30.13 13.77
N ALA A 146 15.44 29.85 13.09
CA ALA A 146 16.10 28.55 12.95
C ALA A 146 15.18 27.46 12.36
N ILE A 147 15.39 27.11 11.10
CA ILE A 147 14.81 25.90 10.49
C ILE A 147 15.26 24.74 11.38
N ALA A 148 14.32 24.10 12.07
CA ALA A 148 14.63 22.87 12.80
C ALA A 148 15.17 21.84 11.78
N GLU A 149 16.23 21.10 12.13
CA GLU A 149 16.92 20.18 11.21
C GLU A 149 15.97 19.16 10.55
N ASN A 150 14.81 18.89 11.17
CA ASN A 150 13.76 18.01 10.65
C ASN A 150 12.95 18.59 9.47
N CYS A 151 13.11 19.86 9.13
CA CYS A 151 12.43 20.52 8.01
C CYS A 151 13.31 20.67 6.76
N ASP A 152 14.56 20.24 6.81
CA ASP A 152 15.52 20.29 5.69
C ASP A 152 15.53 18.97 4.88
N SER A 153 14.34 18.45 4.57
CA SER A 153 14.19 17.30 3.68
C SER A 153 13.87 17.79 2.27
N ALA A 154 14.80 17.55 1.34
CA ALA A 154 14.62 17.89 -0.08
C ALA A 154 13.36 17.25 -0.68
N ASP A 155 13.04 16.03 -0.24
CA ASP A 155 11.88 15.26 -0.71
C ASP A 155 10.55 15.88 -0.23
N LEU A 156 10.56 16.55 0.93
CA LEU A 156 9.38 17.21 1.51
C LEU A 156 9.22 18.66 1.07
N GLN A 157 10.22 19.30 0.44
CA GLN A 157 10.14 20.72 0.06
C GLN A 157 8.95 21.03 -0.85
N TYR A 158 8.66 20.14 -1.80
CA TYR A 158 7.49 20.27 -2.66
C TYR A 158 6.20 20.19 -1.85
N LEU A 159 6.12 19.25 -0.91
CA LEU A 159 4.94 19.09 -0.05
C LEU A 159 4.76 20.29 0.87
N TYR A 160 5.82 20.83 1.47
CA TYR A 160 5.74 22.03 2.30
C TYR A 160 5.22 23.23 1.52
N ARG A 161 5.72 23.44 0.30
CA ARG A 161 5.24 24.51 -0.58
C ARG A 161 3.76 24.32 -0.91
N ASP A 162 3.39 23.14 -1.40
CA ASP A 162 2.03 22.86 -1.86
C ASP A 162 1.03 22.90 -0.67
N TYR A 163 1.44 22.45 0.51
CA TYR A 163 0.65 22.52 1.75
C TYR A 163 0.53 23.95 2.30
N ALA A 164 1.56 24.79 2.15
CA ALA A 164 1.48 26.22 2.50
C ALA A 164 0.46 26.97 1.63
N GLU A 165 0.28 26.55 0.38
CA GLU A 165 -0.69 27.11 -0.56
C GLU A 165 -2.12 26.55 -0.36
N ASP A 166 -2.28 25.23 -0.23
CA ASP A 166 -3.55 24.56 0.09
C ASP A 166 -3.38 23.55 1.23
N ARG A 167 -3.82 23.97 2.43
CA ARG A 167 -3.85 23.10 3.61
C ARG A 167 -4.70 21.83 3.43
N LYS A 168 -5.58 21.78 2.42
CA LYS A 168 -6.39 20.59 2.14
C LYS A 168 -5.66 19.55 1.31
N ILE A 169 -4.42 19.77 0.86
CA ILE A 169 -3.66 18.76 0.09
C ILE A 169 -3.46 17.47 0.90
N ILE A 170 -3.36 17.57 2.23
CA ILE A 170 -3.23 16.43 3.15
C ILE A 170 -4.58 15.86 3.67
N ASP A 171 -5.71 16.25 3.08
CA ASP A 171 -6.98 15.57 3.35
C ASP A 171 -6.86 14.12 2.87
N LEU A 172 -7.12 13.16 3.75
CA LEU A 172 -7.02 11.72 3.44
C LEU A 172 -7.86 11.29 2.23
N LYS A 173 -8.90 12.05 1.88
CA LYS A 173 -9.69 11.80 0.65
C LYS A 173 -8.92 12.09 -0.64
N LYS A 174 -7.85 12.88 -0.55
CA LYS A 174 -6.95 13.23 -1.65
C LYS A 174 -5.66 12.41 -1.66
N ALA A 175 -5.51 11.42 -0.76
CA ALA A 175 -4.33 10.57 -0.76
C ALA A 175 -4.21 9.80 -2.09
N ASP A 176 -3.02 9.80 -2.67
CA ASP A 176 -2.70 9.14 -3.94
C ASP A 176 -2.49 7.64 -3.77
N GLY A 177 -2.17 7.20 -2.56
CA GLY A 177 -2.05 5.78 -2.24
C GLY A 177 -2.05 5.50 -0.74
N PHE A 178 -2.19 4.23 -0.39
CA PHE A 178 -2.03 3.76 0.98
C PHE A 178 -1.49 2.33 0.99
N TYR A 179 -0.79 1.97 2.05
CA TYR A 179 -0.29 0.62 2.27
C TYR A 179 -0.50 0.18 3.72
N LEU A 180 -0.39 -1.12 3.95
CA LEU A 180 -0.34 -1.70 5.28
C LEU A 180 1.07 -2.26 5.53
N ASN A 181 1.59 -2.02 6.72
CA ASN A 181 2.78 -2.70 7.22
C ASN A 181 2.57 -3.08 8.68
N LYS A 182 2.12 -4.31 8.93
CA LYS A 182 1.80 -4.82 10.26
C LYS A 182 0.82 -3.91 11.01
N ASP A 183 1.31 -3.08 11.93
CA ASP A 183 0.52 -2.16 12.76
C ASP A 183 0.50 -0.73 12.19
N ILE A 184 1.01 -0.54 10.97
CA ILE A 184 1.13 0.76 10.30
C ILE A 184 0.15 0.83 9.13
N LEU A 185 -0.52 1.98 9.03
CA LEU A 185 -1.22 2.46 7.86
C LEU A 185 -0.37 3.57 7.23
N GLY A 186 0.32 3.26 6.14
CA GLY A 186 1.04 4.25 5.35
C GLY A 186 0.09 4.98 4.40
N ILE A 187 0.22 6.30 4.29
CA ILE A 187 -0.63 7.15 3.44
C ILE A 187 0.27 8.04 2.61
N SER A 188 0.16 7.94 1.29
CA SER A 188 1.04 8.64 0.35
C SER A 188 0.32 9.80 -0.32
N PHE A 189 1.02 10.91 -0.46
CA PHE A 189 0.59 12.08 -1.22
C PHE A 189 1.65 12.43 -2.26
N ASP A 190 1.22 12.69 -3.49
CA ASP A 190 2.08 13.23 -4.53
C ASP A 190 2.38 14.71 -4.25
N ALA A 191 3.64 15.08 -4.31
CA ALA A 191 4.11 16.44 -4.12
C ALA A 191 5.23 16.75 -5.13
N GLY A 192 4.95 17.66 -6.07
CA GLY A 192 5.89 17.93 -7.17
C GLY A 192 6.30 16.66 -7.92
N PRO A 193 7.61 16.36 -8.06
CA PRO A 193 8.10 15.17 -8.75
C PRO A 193 8.22 13.92 -7.86
N PHE A 194 7.74 13.94 -6.61
CA PHE A 194 7.85 12.81 -5.68
C PHE A 194 6.49 12.39 -5.12
N SER A 195 6.43 11.21 -4.49
CA SER A 195 5.35 10.85 -3.57
C SER A 195 5.92 10.72 -2.15
N VAL A 196 5.16 11.19 -1.17
CA VAL A 196 5.58 11.29 0.24
C VAL A 196 4.65 10.44 1.11
N PRO A 197 5.14 9.36 1.74
CA PRO A 197 4.36 8.58 2.68
C PRO A 197 4.40 9.16 4.10
N PHE A 198 3.28 9.03 4.81
CA PHE A 198 3.16 9.24 6.25
C PHE A 198 2.73 7.93 6.90
N GLU A 199 3.49 7.47 7.89
CA GLU A 199 3.22 6.21 8.58
C GLU A 199 2.40 6.45 9.85
N TYR A 200 1.16 5.98 9.83
CA TYR A 200 0.24 6.10 10.97
C TYR A 200 0.12 4.78 11.70
N ASN A 201 0.51 4.77 12.97
CA ASN A 201 0.41 3.60 13.82
C ASN A 201 -1.04 3.35 14.24
N ILE A 202 -1.58 2.23 13.77
CA ILE A 202 -2.97 1.82 13.97
C ILE A 202 -3.28 1.57 15.45
N LYS A 203 -2.30 1.12 16.23
CA LYS A 203 -2.47 0.80 17.66
C LYS A 203 -2.41 2.04 18.54
N THR A 204 -1.37 2.86 18.38
CA THR A 204 -1.17 4.07 19.20
C THR A 204 -2.01 5.25 18.70
N LYS A 205 -2.49 5.19 17.46
CA LYS A 205 -3.25 6.25 16.79
C LYS A 205 -2.44 7.54 16.65
N GLN A 206 -1.15 7.39 16.38
CA GLN A 206 -0.17 8.48 16.20
C GLN A 206 0.60 8.26 14.91
N LEU A 207 1.18 9.33 14.37
CA LEU A 207 2.19 9.19 13.32
C LEU A 207 3.52 8.76 13.95
N ASP A 208 4.22 7.87 13.26
CA ASP A 208 5.58 7.44 13.58
C ASP A 208 6.63 8.44 13.03
#